data_AF-D5RQF2-F1
#
_entry.id   AF-D5RQF2-F1
#
_cell.length_a   1.000
_cell.length_b   1.000
_cell.length_c   1.000
_cell.angle_alpha   90.00
_cell.angle_beta   90.00
_cell.angle_gamma   90.00
#
_symmetry.space_group_name_H-M   'P 1'
#
loop_
_entity.id
_entity.type
_entity.pdbx_description
1 polymer ?
#
loop_
_entity_poly.entity_id
_entity_poly.type
_entity_poly.pdbx_seq_one_letter_code
_entity_poly.pdbx_strand_id
1 'polypeptide(L)'
;MLFNANPAMRAFCTMALRPRLLALGLGGAASLWVGVQVPAQAQRAGETAPLERAMSVPTPRPGAGVAGLPQPLAPSDAARLRRIFALQAEGHLAQAQAEAERLEDRRLLGHVLADRWRQPGAPEPSVPELYAWLAEYADHPDAAYLHGVLRHRLPRNAPHPPAPPDEFLAPEAESVPEESEPVGRTLRR
;
A
#
# COMPACT_ATOMS: atom_id res chain seq x y z
N MET A 1 29.27 2.10 32.90
CA MET A 1 28.55 1.60 31.71
C MET A 1 27.45 2.60 31.40
N LEU A 2 27.64 3.39 30.35
CA LEU A 2 26.76 4.51 30.01
C LEU A 2 25.47 3.97 29.40
N PHE A 3 24.36 4.22 30.09
CA PHE A 3 22.99 3.99 29.60
C PHE A 3 22.76 4.95 28.43
N ASN A 4 22.89 4.47 27.19
CA ASN A 4 22.53 5.23 26.00
C ASN A 4 21.00 5.24 25.90
N ALA A 5 20.39 6.22 26.58
CA ALA A 5 18.99 6.55 26.42
C ALA A 5 18.78 7.06 24.99
N ASN A 6 18.30 6.18 24.11
CA ASN A 6 17.90 6.54 22.76
C ASN A 6 16.66 7.46 22.84
N PRO A 7 16.72 8.73 22.41
CA PRO A 7 15.64 9.68 22.53
C PRO A 7 14.62 9.51 21.40
N ALA A 8 14.03 8.31 21.26
CA ALA A 8 12.86 8.08 20.40
C ALA A 8 11.54 8.35 21.13
N MET A 9 11.60 8.74 22.41
CA MET A 9 10.45 9.14 23.23
C MET A 9 10.23 10.65 23.12
N ARG A 10 9.73 11.10 21.97
CA ARG A 10 9.15 12.45 21.83
C ARG A 10 7.85 12.38 21.04
N ALA A 11 6.77 12.21 21.81
CA ALA A 11 5.52 12.94 21.67
C ALA A 11 5.00 13.19 20.24
N PHE A 12 4.19 12.27 19.72
CA PHE A 12 3.27 12.53 18.61
C PHE A 12 2.03 13.32 19.07
N CYS A 13 2.23 14.47 19.72
CA CYS A 13 1.14 15.34 20.17
C CYS A 13 1.56 16.82 20.24
N THR A 14 1.23 17.58 19.18
CA THR A 14 0.74 18.98 19.18
C THR A 14 0.29 19.32 17.76
N MET A 15 -1.03 19.39 17.53
CA MET A 15 -1.78 20.65 17.38
C MET A 15 -1.26 21.62 16.30
N ALA A 16 -2.02 21.65 15.21
CA ALA A 16 -2.72 22.82 14.71
C ALA A 16 -1.95 23.97 14.00
N LEU A 17 -2.59 24.34 12.88
CA LEU A 17 -2.65 25.63 12.20
C LEU A 17 -1.46 26.10 11.35
N ARG A 18 -1.65 25.86 10.04
CA ARG A 18 -1.17 26.72 8.95
C ARG A 18 -1.85 28.10 9.04
N PRO A 19 -1.17 29.14 8.53
CA PRO A 19 -1.72 29.78 7.34
C PRO A 19 -0.67 29.96 6.25
N ARG A 20 -1.06 29.65 5.01
CA ARG A 20 -0.32 29.99 3.79
C ARG A 20 -0.76 31.38 3.36
N LEU A 21 0.18 32.32 3.26
CA LEU A 21 0.03 33.52 2.46
C LEU A 21 1.18 33.53 1.46
N LEU A 22 0.88 33.45 0.17
CA LEU A 22 1.78 33.87 -0.89
C LEU A 22 0.98 34.38 -2.08
N ALA A 23 1.36 35.60 -2.45
CA ALA A 23 0.80 36.46 -3.46
C ALA A 23 1.35 36.18 -4.87
N LEU A 24 0.91 37.03 -5.82
CA LEU A 24 1.29 37.16 -7.23
C LEU A 24 0.68 36.10 -8.16
N GLY A 25 0.12 36.43 -9.33
CA GLY A 25 0.06 37.70 -10.06
C GLY A 25 -0.05 37.41 -11.56
N LEU A 26 -0.80 38.28 -12.27
CA LEU A 26 -0.69 38.68 -13.68
C LEU A 26 -0.80 37.68 -14.85
N GLY A 27 -1.72 38.05 -15.76
CA GLY A 27 -1.57 37.95 -17.23
C GLY A 27 -2.01 36.60 -17.82
N GLY A 28 -2.76 36.50 -18.91
CA GLY A 28 -3.06 37.45 -19.97
C GLY A 28 -2.93 36.73 -21.32
N ALA A 29 -3.88 37.00 -22.22
CA ALA A 29 -3.88 36.78 -23.66
C ALA A 29 -4.21 35.39 -24.22
N ALA A 30 -5.34 35.40 -24.94
CA ALA A 30 -5.81 34.45 -25.93
C ALA A 30 -4.83 34.25 -27.10
N SER A 31 -4.82 33.05 -27.65
CA SER A 31 -4.55 32.84 -29.07
C SER A 31 -5.32 31.61 -29.54
N LEU A 32 -6.43 31.86 -30.23
CA LEU A 32 -7.10 30.90 -31.10
C LEU A 32 -6.17 30.58 -32.26
N TRP A 33 -5.77 29.32 -32.41
CA TRP A 33 -5.25 28.85 -33.69
C TRP A 33 -6.22 27.84 -34.31
N VAL A 34 -6.62 28.26 -35.51
CA VAL A 34 -7.46 27.61 -36.50
C VAL A 34 -6.90 26.24 -36.89
N GLY A 35 -7.82 25.32 -37.18
CA GLY A 35 -7.54 23.92 -37.37
C GLY A 35 -6.90 23.56 -38.71
N VAL A 36 -6.24 22.41 -38.70
CA VAL A 36 -5.95 21.61 -39.89
C VAL A 36 -6.37 20.19 -39.55
N GLN A 37 -7.50 19.78 -40.10
CA GLN A 37 -7.96 18.41 -40.12
C GLN A 37 -7.10 17.64 -41.13
N VAL A 38 -6.39 16.59 -40.68
CA VAL A 38 -5.73 15.64 -41.58
C VAL A 38 -6.66 14.43 -41.76
N PRO A 39 -6.96 14.01 -43.00
CA PRO A 39 -8.01 13.04 -43.25
C PRO A 39 -7.60 11.60 -42.95
N ALA A 40 -8.59 10.88 -42.43
CA ALA A 40 -8.85 9.45 -42.53
C ALA A 40 -7.86 8.62 -43.35
N GLN A 41 -7.02 7.84 -42.66
CA GLN A 41 -6.37 6.66 -43.23
C GLN A 41 -7.24 5.43 -42.92
N ALA A 42 -7.87 4.95 -43.98
CA ALA A 42 -8.25 3.56 -44.28
C ALA A 42 -8.43 2.60 -43.10
N GLN A 43 -9.69 2.31 -42.78
CA GLN A 43 -10.09 1.07 -42.13
C GLN A 43 -9.75 -0.11 -43.06
N ARG A 44 -8.71 -0.88 -42.74
CA ARG A 44 -8.65 -2.27 -43.21
C ARG A 44 -9.70 -3.04 -42.43
N ALA A 45 -10.77 -3.39 -43.12
CA ALA A 45 -11.61 -4.51 -42.78
C ALA A 45 -10.77 -5.80 -42.81
N GLY A 46 -11.05 -6.68 -41.85
CA GLY A 46 -10.72 -8.09 -41.93
C GLY A 46 -9.73 -8.58 -40.89
N GLU A 47 -10.17 -8.73 -39.64
CA GLU A 47 -9.81 -9.91 -38.86
C GLU A 47 -10.82 -10.13 -37.73
N THR A 48 -11.40 -11.32 -37.74
CA THR A 48 -12.29 -11.88 -36.75
C THR A 48 -11.67 -11.84 -35.36
N ALA A 49 -12.15 -10.96 -34.48
CA ALA A 49 -11.92 -11.04 -33.04
C ALA A 49 -13.22 -11.52 -32.37
N PRO A 50 -13.27 -12.77 -31.89
CA PRO A 50 -13.87 -12.96 -30.56
C PRO A 50 -13.30 -14.20 -29.84
N LEU A 51 -12.24 -14.03 -29.03
CA LEU A 51 -12.09 -14.70 -27.73
C LEU A 51 -10.89 -14.14 -26.96
N GLU A 52 -9.81 -13.81 -27.66
CA GLU A 52 -8.55 -13.40 -27.00
C GLU A 52 -8.60 -12.03 -26.32
N ARG A 53 -9.56 -11.16 -26.68
CA ARG A 53 -9.74 -9.85 -26.03
C ARG A 53 -10.44 -9.93 -24.68
N ALA A 54 -11.03 -11.08 -24.32
CA ALA A 54 -11.70 -11.25 -23.02
C ALA A 54 -10.71 -11.28 -21.84
N MET A 55 -9.41 -11.47 -22.08
CA MET A 55 -8.39 -11.62 -21.04
C MET A 55 -7.53 -10.36 -20.79
N SER A 56 -7.81 -9.24 -21.46
CA SER A 56 -7.14 -7.98 -21.12
C SER A 56 -7.80 -7.38 -19.87
N VAL A 57 -7.44 -7.88 -18.69
CA VAL A 57 -7.72 -7.16 -17.44
C VAL A 57 -7.01 -5.80 -17.57
N PRO A 58 -7.71 -4.66 -17.61
CA PRO A 58 -7.06 -3.38 -17.58
C PRO A 58 -6.30 -3.30 -16.26
N THR A 59 -4.98 -3.35 -16.30
CA THR A 59 -4.17 -3.10 -15.11
C THR A 59 -4.33 -1.61 -14.78
N PRO A 60 -5.03 -1.26 -13.69
CA PRO A 60 -5.13 0.13 -13.31
C PRO A 60 -3.71 0.64 -13.04
N ARG A 61 -3.36 1.78 -13.65
CA ARG A 61 -2.06 2.40 -13.43
C ARG A 61 -1.93 2.70 -11.93
N PRO A 62 -0.84 2.29 -11.25
CA PRO A 62 -0.68 2.54 -9.82
C PRO A 62 -0.85 4.03 -9.48
N GLY A 63 -1.94 4.37 -8.80
CA GLY A 63 -2.27 5.72 -8.36
C GLY A 63 -3.13 6.57 -9.30
N ALA A 64 -3.56 6.04 -10.45
CA ALA A 64 -4.66 6.63 -11.21
C ALA A 64 -5.94 5.89 -10.80
N GLY A 65 -6.73 6.50 -9.91
CA GLY A 65 -8.06 5.99 -9.61
C GLY A 65 -8.85 5.88 -10.90
N VAL A 66 -9.46 4.72 -11.17
CA VAL A 66 -10.36 4.57 -12.31
C VAL A 66 -11.65 5.30 -11.96
N ALA A 67 -12.06 6.24 -12.81
CA ALA A 67 -13.30 6.98 -12.60
C ALA A 67 -14.48 5.99 -12.46
N GLY A 68 -15.24 6.11 -11.38
CA GLY A 68 -16.38 5.25 -11.08
C GLY A 68 -16.09 4.03 -10.20
N LEU A 69 -14.84 3.76 -9.82
CA LEU A 69 -14.52 2.73 -8.82
C LEU A 69 -14.34 3.34 -7.42
N PRO A 70 -14.67 2.59 -6.35
CA PRO A 70 -14.37 3.03 -4.99
C PRO A 70 -12.85 3.20 -4.82
N GLN A 71 -12.48 4.27 -4.13
CA GLN A 71 -11.08 4.56 -3.80
C GLN A 71 -10.83 4.15 -2.35
N PRO A 72 -10.15 3.00 -2.11
CA PRO A 72 -10.01 2.44 -0.76
C PRO A 72 -9.14 3.27 0.18
N LEU A 73 -8.28 4.15 -0.37
CA LEU A 73 -7.42 5.04 0.38
C LEU A 73 -7.37 6.41 -0.28
N ALA A 74 -7.32 7.48 0.53
CA ALA A 74 -7.16 8.85 0.06
C ALA A 74 -5.94 8.97 -0.88
N PRO A 75 -6.05 9.68 -2.04
CA PRO A 75 -4.93 9.83 -2.98
C PRO A 75 -3.66 10.41 -2.36
N SER A 76 -3.82 11.30 -1.37
CA SER A 76 -2.73 11.93 -0.63
C SER A 76 -1.93 10.89 0.17
N ASP A 77 -2.59 10.08 0.99
CA ASP A 77 -1.95 9.04 1.77
C ASP A 77 -1.37 7.93 0.89
N ALA A 78 -2.07 7.55 -0.18
CA ALA A 78 -1.54 6.60 -1.17
C ALA A 78 -0.25 7.12 -1.85
N ALA A 79 -0.15 8.42 -2.13
CA ALA A 79 1.07 9.02 -2.63
C ALA A 79 2.19 9.05 -1.58
N ARG A 80 1.87 9.35 -0.31
CA ARG A 80 2.84 9.33 0.79
C ARG A 80 3.39 7.94 1.07
N LEU A 81 2.53 6.94 1.19
CA LEU A 81 2.94 5.55 1.43
C LEU A 81 3.94 5.06 0.38
N ARG A 82 3.66 5.31 -0.91
CA ARG A 82 4.60 4.97 -2.00
C ARG A 82 5.96 5.62 -1.80
N ARG A 83 5.99 6.89 -1.40
CA ARG A 83 7.23 7.62 -1.13
C ARG A 83 7.95 7.09 0.10
N ILE A 84 7.22 6.77 1.17
CA ILE A 84 7.77 6.22 2.40
C ILE A 84 8.47 4.89 2.12
N PHE A 85 7.81 3.96 1.43
CA PHE A 85 8.41 2.66 1.12
C PHE A 85 9.61 2.77 0.17
N ALA A 86 9.56 3.66 -0.82
CA ALA A 86 10.72 3.93 -1.67
C ALA A 86 11.92 4.43 -0.85
N LEU A 87 11.70 5.40 0.04
CA LEU A 87 12.73 5.93 0.92
C LEU A 87 13.27 4.87 1.90
N GLN A 88 12.41 3.98 2.40
CA GLN A 88 12.83 2.87 3.27
C GLN A 88 13.70 1.85 2.52
N ALA A 89 13.31 1.48 1.30
CA ALA A 89 14.09 0.59 0.44
C ALA A 89 15.46 1.18 0.07
N GLU A 90 15.55 2.51 -0.06
CA GLU A 90 16.81 3.23 -0.31
C GLU A 90 17.64 3.47 0.98
N GLY A 91 17.12 3.12 2.16
CA GLY A 91 17.78 3.35 3.45
C GLY A 91 17.68 4.79 3.97
N HIS A 92 16.90 5.66 3.34
CA HIS A 92 16.66 7.05 3.74
C HIS A 92 15.63 7.17 4.88
N LEU A 93 15.90 6.50 6.00
CA LEU A 93 14.94 6.31 7.11
C LEU A 93 14.45 7.62 7.74
N ALA A 94 15.30 8.64 7.86
CA ALA A 94 14.90 9.93 8.43
C ALA A 94 13.89 10.68 7.54
N GLN A 95 14.08 10.60 6.22
CA GLN A 95 13.14 11.20 5.26
C GLN A 95 11.83 10.42 5.22
N ALA A 96 11.90 9.09 5.27
CA ALA A 96 10.72 8.23 5.36
C ALA A 96 9.88 8.57 6.60
N GLN A 97 10.53 8.76 7.76
CA GLN A 97 9.87 9.15 9.01
C GLN A 97 9.16 10.50 8.87
N ALA A 98 9.82 11.50 8.28
CA ALA A 98 9.23 12.82 8.05
C ALA A 98 8.03 12.78 7.09
N GLU A 99 8.01 11.86 6.13
CA GLU A 99 6.82 11.64 5.29
C GLU A 99 5.71 10.89 6.03
N ALA A 100 6.05 9.91 6.87
CA ALA A 100 5.10 9.17 7.68
C ALA A 100 4.35 10.07 8.68
N GLU A 101 5.01 11.08 9.24
CA GLU A 101 4.38 12.08 10.11
C GLU A 101 3.23 12.85 9.43
N ARG A 102 3.26 12.93 8.10
CA ARG A 102 2.27 13.66 7.28
C ARG A 102 1.11 12.79 6.82
N LEU A 103 1.10 11.50 7.14
CA LEU A 103 -0.06 10.64 6.88
C LEU A 103 -1.27 11.16 7.66
N GLU A 104 -2.42 11.20 6.99
CA GLU A 104 -3.68 11.62 7.62
C GLU A 104 -4.26 10.46 8.42
N ASP A 105 -4.34 9.26 7.81
CA ASP A 105 -4.73 8.04 8.51
C ASP A 105 -3.54 7.44 9.29
N ARG A 106 -3.66 7.46 10.62
CA ARG A 106 -2.64 6.94 11.54
C ARG A 106 -2.59 5.41 11.60
N ARG A 107 -3.64 4.73 11.18
CA ARG A 107 -3.67 3.25 11.12
C ARG A 107 -2.61 2.72 10.14
N LEU A 108 -2.25 3.52 9.14
CA LEU A 108 -1.22 3.19 8.15
C LEU A 108 0.19 3.12 8.74
N LEU A 109 0.43 3.70 9.92
CA LEU A 109 1.74 3.66 10.56
C LEU A 109 2.15 2.24 10.96
N GLY A 110 1.20 1.37 11.29
CA GLY A 110 1.47 -0.04 11.60
C GLY A 110 2.22 -0.73 10.46
N HIS A 111 1.73 -0.56 9.22
CA HIS A 111 2.37 -1.08 8.01
C HIS A 111 3.75 -0.48 7.75
N VAL A 112 3.90 0.84 7.94
CA VAL A 112 5.18 1.54 7.72
C VAL A 112 6.29 1.05 8.66
N LEU A 113 5.95 0.81 9.93
CA LEU A 113 6.89 0.31 10.93
C LEU A 113 7.24 -1.16 10.68
N ALA A 114 6.23 -1.98 10.35
CA ALA A 114 6.44 -3.39 10.04
C ALA A 114 7.31 -3.60 8.79
N ASP A 115 7.10 -2.81 7.73
CA ASP A 115 7.97 -2.83 6.55
C ASP A 115 9.42 -2.50 6.94
N ARG A 116 9.63 -1.37 7.63
CA ARG A 116 10.96 -0.93 8.09
C ARG A 116 11.73 -2.03 8.81
N TRP A 117 11.08 -2.74 9.73
CA TRP A 117 11.76 -3.76 10.54
C TRP A 117 12.03 -5.06 9.78
N ARG A 118 11.44 -5.26 8.60
CA ARG A 118 11.69 -6.40 7.72
C ARG A 118 12.70 -6.10 6.62
N GLN A 119 12.96 -4.84 6.32
CA GLN A 119 13.95 -4.46 5.32
C GLN A 119 15.34 -4.96 5.73
N PRO A 120 16.13 -5.49 4.78
CA PRO A 120 17.48 -5.97 5.07
C PRO A 120 18.39 -4.80 5.50
N GLY A 121 19.17 -5.00 6.57
CA GLY A 121 20.08 -3.98 7.08
C GLY A 121 19.41 -2.81 7.81
N ALA A 122 18.08 -2.84 7.97
CA ALA A 122 17.39 -1.86 8.78
C ALA A 122 17.68 -2.07 10.29
N PRO A 123 17.66 -1.00 11.11
CA PRO A 123 17.74 -1.14 12.55
C PRO A 123 16.60 -1.99 13.09
N GLU A 124 16.94 -3.01 13.89
CA GLU A 124 15.96 -3.87 14.52
C GLU A 124 15.14 -3.11 15.58
N PRO A 125 13.86 -3.46 15.78
CA PRO A 125 13.04 -2.88 16.84
C PRO A 125 13.51 -3.31 18.22
N SER A 126 13.40 -2.43 19.20
CA SER A 126 13.58 -2.79 20.60
C SER A 126 12.39 -3.61 21.13
N VAL A 127 12.61 -4.36 22.20
CA VAL A 127 11.53 -5.13 22.86
C VAL A 127 10.35 -4.25 23.27
N PRO A 128 10.54 -3.08 23.91
CA PRO A 128 9.42 -2.17 24.23
C PRO A 128 8.65 -1.67 23.00
N GLU A 129 9.34 -1.40 21.89
CA GLU A 129 8.69 -1.00 20.63
C GLU A 129 7.83 -2.13 20.05
N LEU A 130 8.28 -3.39 20.14
CA LEU A 130 7.48 -4.54 19.74
C LEU A 130 6.22 -4.69 20.60
N TYR A 131 6.32 -4.51 21.92
CA TYR A 131 5.14 -4.51 22.79
C TYR A 131 4.16 -3.39 22.41
N ALA A 132 4.66 -2.17 22.23
CA ALA A 132 3.82 -1.03 21.87
C ALA A 132 3.15 -1.23 20.50
N TRP A 133 3.88 -1.75 19.51
CA TRP A 133 3.34 -2.03 18.20
C TRP A 133 2.27 -3.12 18.24
N LEU A 134 2.52 -4.22 18.98
CA LEU A 134 1.54 -5.32 19.11
C LEU A 134 0.30 -4.91 19.91
N ALA A 135 0.41 -3.96 20.82
CA ALA A 135 -0.74 -3.43 21.55
C ALA A 135 -1.68 -2.61 20.65
N GLU A 136 -1.13 -1.88 19.68
CA GLU A 136 -1.88 -0.99 18.80
C GLU A 136 -2.31 -1.66 17.47
N TYR A 137 -1.49 -2.57 16.95
CA TYR A 137 -1.60 -3.13 15.60
C TYR A 137 -1.69 -4.66 15.59
N ALA A 138 -2.31 -5.27 16.61
CA ALA A 138 -2.45 -6.73 16.73
C ALA A 138 -3.14 -7.39 15.52
N ASP A 139 -4.04 -6.67 14.86
CA ASP A 139 -4.82 -7.18 13.71
C ASP A 139 -4.11 -6.95 12.36
N HIS A 140 -2.86 -6.47 12.38
CA HIS A 140 -2.10 -6.32 11.14
C HIS A 140 -1.57 -7.68 10.65
N PRO A 141 -1.43 -7.87 9.33
CA PRO A 141 -0.92 -9.11 8.75
C PRO A 141 0.48 -9.48 9.26
N ASP A 142 1.24 -8.47 9.69
CA ASP A 142 2.62 -8.62 10.13
C ASP A 142 2.73 -8.92 11.63
N ALA A 143 1.61 -8.92 12.35
CA ALA A 143 1.60 -9.09 13.79
C ALA A 143 2.11 -10.46 14.22
N ALA A 144 1.73 -11.53 13.51
CA ALA A 144 2.21 -12.88 13.82
C ALA A 144 3.75 -12.98 13.70
N TYR A 145 4.31 -12.35 12.67
CA TYR A 145 5.76 -12.29 12.48
C TYR A 145 6.44 -11.52 13.62
N LEU A 146 5.97 -10.30 13.92
CA LEU A 146 6.56 -9.46 14.95
C LEU A 146 6.38 -10.02 16.37
N HIS A 147 5.28 -10.74 16.63
CA HIS A 147 5.09 -11.53 17.85
C HIS A 147 6.12 -12.65 17.97
N GLY A 148 6.40 -13.34 16.86
CA GLY A 148 7.48 -14.32 16.77
C GLY A 148 8.85 -13.71 17.10
N VAL A 149 9.16 -12.54 16.55
CA VAL A 149 10.40 -11.79 16.85
C VAL A 149 10.49 -11.45 18.34
N LEU A 150 9.40 -10.94 18.93
CA LEU A 150 9.34 -10.63 20.35
C LEU A 150 9.61 -11.87 21.20
N ARG A 151 8.94 -12.99 20.91
CA ARG A 151 9.10 -14.25 21.65
C ARG A 151 10.53 -14.79 21.61
N HIS A 152 11.23 -14.68 20.49
CA HIS A 152 12.61 -15.15 20.39
C HIS A 152 13.60 -14.32 21.24
N ARG A 153 13.26 -13.06 21.52
CA ARG A 153 14.11 -12.15 22.32
C ARG A 153 13.85 -12.23 23.82
N LEU A 154 12.67 -12.71 24.20
CA LEU A 154 12.28 -12.82 25.59
C LEU A 154 12.92 -14.05 26.25
N PRO A 155 13.32 -13.96 27.54
CA PRO A 155 13.76 -15.15 28.27
C PRO A 155 12.59 -16.14 28.41
N ARG A 156 12.92 -17.41 28.61
CA ARG A 156 11.90 -18.45 28.84
C ARG A 156 10.99 -18.01 30.00
N ASN A 157 9.68 -18.02 29.76
CA ASN A 157 8.61 -17.62 30.71
C ASN A 157 8.43 -16.13 30.99
N ALA A 158 9.03 -15.22 30.22
CA ALA A 158 8.64 -13.80 30.33
C ALA A 158 7.20 -13.58 29.81
N PRO A 159 6.44 -12.66 30.45
CA PRO A 159 5.08 -12.34 30.01
C PRO A 159 5.12 -11.69 28.63
N HIS A 160 4.31 -12.17 27.70
CA HIS A 160 4.19 -11.60 26.35
C HIS A 160 2.70 -11.39 26.01
N PRO A 161 2.37 -10.46 25.09
CA PRO A 161 0.99 -10.31 24.64
C PRO A 161 0.46 -11.63 24.05
N PRO A 162 -0.86 -11.86 24.09
CA PRO A 162 -1.46 -13.01 23.42
C PRO A 162 -1.07 -13.02 21.93
N ALA A 163 -1.04 -14.21 21.34
CA ALA A 163 -0.77 -14.32 19.91
C ALA A 163 -1.88 -13.58 19.13
N PRO A 164 -1.52 -12.84 18.07
CA PRO A 164 -2.50 -12.18 17.22
C PRO A 164 -3.37 -13.22 16.49
N PRO A 165 -4.60 -12.85 16.09
CA PRO A 165 -5.49 -13.75 15.37
C PRO A 165 -4.87 -14.18 14.03
N ASP A 166 -5.05 -15.45 13.68
CA ASP A 166 -4.69 -15.97 12.36
C ASP A 166 -5.86 -15.70 11.41
N GLU A 167 -5.87 -14.52 10.77
CA GLU A 167 -6.95 -14.10 9.86
C GLU A 167 -6.78 -14.65 8.43
N PHE A 168 -5.87 -15.61 8.21
CA PHE A 168 -5.74 -16.21 6.88
C PHE A 168 -7.01 -17.01 6.55
N LEU A 169 -7.76 -16.54 5.56
CA LEU A 169 -8.85 -17.33 4.98
C LEU A 169 -8.23 -18.62 4.44
N ALA A 170 -8.51 -19.74 5.10
CA ALA A 170 -8.14 -21.05 4.61
C ALA A 170 -8.70 -21.19 3.18
N PRO A 171 -7.91 -21.66 2.20
CA PRO A 171 -8.35 -21.77 0.81
C PRO A 171 -9.46 -22.81 0.55
N GLU A 172 -10.11 -23.36 1.58
CA GLU A 172 -11.22 -24.30 1.45
C GLU A 172 -12.57 -23.66 1.80
N ALA A 173 -13.34 -23.31 0.78
CA ALA A 173 -14.71 -23.85 0.58
C ALA A 173 -15.45 -23.17 -0.58
N GLU A 174 -14.83 -23.00 -1.76
CA GLU A 174 -15.61 -22.93 -2.99
C GLU A 174 -14.83 -23.49 -4.17
N SER A 175 -14.60 -24.81 -4.16
CA SER A 175 -14.67 -25.52 -5.43
C SER A 175 -16.13 -25.44 -5.88
N VAL A 176 -16.51 -24.30 -6.45
CA VAL A 176 -17.64 -24.23 -7.37
C VAL A 176 -17.41 -25.40 -8.32
N PRO A 177 -18.33 -26.37 -8.43
CA PRO A 177 -18.24 -27.36 -9.49
C PRO A 177 -18.33 -26.58 -10.79
N GLU A 178 -17.18 -26.22 -11.34
CA GLU A 178 -17.05 -25.81 -12.73
C GLU A 178 -17.79 -26.89 -13.52
N GLU A 179 -18.80 -26.46 -14.27
CA GLU A 179 -19.67 -27.30 -15.08
C GLU A 179 -18.91 -28.52 -15.58
N SER A 180 -19.28 -29.71 -15.09
CA SER A 180 -18.86 -30.94 -15.73
C SER A 180 -19.40 -30.86 -17.16
N GLU A 181 -18.54 -30.50 -18.12
CA GLU A 181 -18.87 -30.57 -19.54
C GLU A 181 -19.43 -31.98 -19.79
N PRO A 182 -20.67 -32.12 -20.31
CA PRO A 182 -21.19 -33.43 -20.59
C PRO A 182 -20.34 -34.04 -21.71
N VAL A 183 -19.56 -35.05 -21.35
CA VAL A 183 -18.85 -35.92 -22.28
C VAL A 183 -19.86 -36.48 -23.26
N GLY A 184 -19.87 -35.97 -24.49
CA GLY A 184 -20.65 -36.53 -25.59
C GLY A 184 -21.47 -35.54 -26.40
N ARG A 185 -20.82 -34.59 -27.08
CA ARG A 185 -21.34 -34.11 -28.37
C ARG A 185 -20.47 -34.65 -29.48
N THR A 186 -20.71 -35.91 -29.87
CA THR A 186 -20.22 -36.44 -31.13
C THR A 186 -20.93 -35.71 -32.27
N LEU A 187 -20.27 -34.70 -32.84
CA LEU A 187 -20.69 -34.11 -34.12
C LEU A 187 -20.42 -35.15 -35.22
N ARG A 188 -21.44 -35.96 -35.51
CA ARG A 188 -21.41 -36.87 -36.66
C ARG A 188 -21.55 -36.02 -37.93
N ARG A 189 -20.49 -36.03 -38.76
CA ARG A 189 -20.47 -35.43 -40.10
C ARG A 189 -21.10 -36.36 -41.12
#